data_AF-A0A959EXS6-F1
#
_entry.id   AF-A0A959EXS6-F1
#
_cell.length_a   1.000
_cell.length_b   1.000
_cell.length_c   1.000
_cell.angle_alpha   90.00
_cell.angle_beta   90.00
_cell.angle_gamma   90.00
#
_symmetry.space_group_name_H-M   'P 1'
#
loop_
_entity.id
_entity.type
_entity.pdbx_description
1 polymer ?
#
loop_
_entity_poly.entity_id
_entity_poly.type
_entity_poly.pdbx_seq_one_letter_code
_entity_poly.pdbx_strand_id
1 'polypeptide(L)'
;MKNLIEIARIVTKKKVRKIEIFDDNALKQKNSKFNEFYEGLQQQKFKNDRDAATLLYGTSPTDDKYRQLKSRFRRRLLNTLFFLDVNQPSTSNYERAYFSSNKDWTLIKILLANDAVLTATSMAKQVLTTALKYRFADLIVNCSRILRQQAAEREEEKDFEQYDQHLRHFQKVLESEFEAEALFQRIHLHYRSQPVLSTEAPAEVVAHCEELVR
;
A
#
# COMPACT_ATOMS: atom_id res chain seq x y z
N MET A 1 7.35 4.78 27.14
CA MET A 1 6.51 3.72 27.75
C MET A 1 5.04 3.79 27.36
N LYS A 2 4.35 4.96 27.41
CA LYS A 2 2.92 5.07 27.07
C LYS A 2 2.57 4.49 25.67
N ASN A 3 3.33 4.84 24.63
CA ASN A 3 3.11 4.32 23.27
C ASN A 3 3.23 2.79 23.19
N LEU A 4 4.23 2.21 23.87
CA LEU A 4 4.41 0.74 23.90
C LEU A 4 3.24 0.02 24.59
N ILE A 5 2.67 0.64 25.63
CA ILE A 5 1.50 0.09 26.34
C ILE A 5 0.27 0.09 25.43
N GLU A 6 0.04 1.14 24.64
CA GLU A 6 -1.05 1.18 23.65
C GLU A 6 -0.89 0.06 22.61
N ILE A 7 0.30 -0.09 22.03
CA ILE A 7 0.59 -1.15 21.06
C ILE A 7 0.37 -2.54 21.68
N ALA A 8 0.87 -2.77 22.90
CA ALA A 8 0.76 -4.06 23.57
C ALA A 8 -0.71 -4.45 23.87
N ARG A 9 -1.58 -3.46 24.14
CA ARG A 9 -3.03 -3.69 24.30
C ARG A 9 -3.71 -4.11 22.99
N ILE A 10 -3.24 -3.57 21.85
CA ILE A 10 -3.74 -3.96 20.53
C ILE A 10 -3.29 -5.37 20.17
N VAL A 11 -2.01 -5.68 20.38
CA VAL A 11 -1.38 -6.94 19.97
C VAL A 11 -1.57 -8.03 21.04
N THR A 12 -2.83 -8.39 21.29
CA THR A 12 -3.15 -9.45 22.28
C THR A 12 -2.69 -10.83 21.81
N LYS A 13 -2.40 -11.73 22.77
CA LYS A 13 -2.07 -13.15 22.46
C LYS A 13 -3.11 -13.83 21.55
N LYS A 14 -4.40 -13.49 21.70
CA LYS A 14 -5.50 -14.02 20.87
C LYS A 14 -5.41 -13.52 19.43
N LYS A 15 -5.11 -12.23 19.21
CA LYS A 15 -4.93 -11.65 17.88
C LYS A 15 -3.65 -12.21 17.22
N VAL A 16 -2.56 -12.33 17.96
CA VAL A 16 -1.29 -12.92 17.48
C VAL A 16 -1.48 -14.36 16.98
N ARG A 17 -2.18 -15.21 17.74
CA ARG A 17 -2.46 -16.60 17.32
C ARG A 17 -3.30 -16.72 16.05
N LYS A 18 -4.04 -15.68 15.69
CA LYS A 18 -4.85 -15.63 14.46
C LYS A 18 -4.11 -15.00 13.28
N ILE A 19 -2.86 -14.57 13.46
CA ILE A 19 -2.05 -14.04 12.37
C ILE A 19 -1.76 -15.19 11.42
N GLU A 20 -2.32 -15.08 10.22
CA GLU A 20 -2.06 -15.99 9.13
C GLU A 20 -1.07 -15.33 8.17
N ILE A 21 0.21 -15.65 8.36
CA ILE A 21 1.31 -15.28 7.49
C ILE A 21 1.92 -16.53 6.85
N PHE A 22 2.68 -16.31 5.79
CA PHE A 22 3.56 -17.31 5.22
C PHE A 22 4.90 -17.22 5.94
N ASP A 23 5.21 -18.23 6.76
CA ASP A 23 6.44 -18.31 7.55
C ASP A 23 7.26 -19.55 7.20
N ASP A 24 8.50 -19.60 7.67
CA ASP A 24 9.40 -20.74 7.44
C ASP A 24 8.80 -22.07 7.92
N ASN A 25 7.94 -22.05 8.94
CA ASN A 25 7.29 -23.24 9.44
C ASN A 25 6.25 -23.78 8.45
N ALA A 26 5.51 -22.90 7.78
CA ALA A 26 4.59 -23.27 6.70
C ALA A 26 5.32 -23.91 5.52
N LEU A 27 6.53 -23.44 5.19
CA LEU A 27 7.39 -24.02 4.15
C LEU A 27 8.01 -25.35 4.57
N LYS A 28 8.35 -25.53 5.84
CA LYS A 28 8.94 -26.78 6.36
C LYS A 28 7.95 -27.94 6.42
N GLN A 29 6.65 -27.67 6.43
CA GLN A 29 5.62 -28.72 6.36
C GLN A 29 5.46 -29.23 4.93
N LYS A 30 6.40 -30.09 4.51
CA LYS A 30 6.45 -30.66 3.14
C LYS A 30 5.13 -31.31 2.67
N ASN A 31 4.37 -31.90 3.60
CA ASN A 31 3.12 -32.60 3.27
C ASN A 31 1.86 -31.71 3.35
N SER A 32 2.02 -30.40 3.53
CA SER A 32 0.88 -29.50 3.52
C SER A 32 0.46 -29.20 2.09
N LYS A 33 -0.85 -29.32 1.80
CA LYS A 33 -1.44 -28.86 0.53
C LYS A 33 -1.13 -27.40 0.22
N PHE A 34 -0.82 -26.62 1.26
CA PHE A 34 -0.35 -25.25 1.12
C PHE A 34 1.05 -25.17 0.49
N ASN A 35 1.99 -26.01 0.94
CA ASN A 35 3.35 -26.05 0.39
C ASN A 35 3.33 -26.66 -1.02
N GLU A 36 2.54 -27.71 -1.26
CA GLU A 36 2.34 -28.26 -2.62
C GLU A 36 1.83 -27.18 -3.59
N PHE A 37 0.90 -26.33 -3.15
CA PHE A 37 0.41 -25.22 -3.96
C PHE A 37 1.51 -24.19 -4.22
N TYR A 38 2.28 -23.82 -3.20
CA TYR A 38 3.40 -22.88 -3.34
C TYR A 38 4.47 -23.39 -4.31
N GLU A 39 4.96 -24.61 -4.11
CA GLU A 39 5.97 -25.23 -4.98
C GLU A 39 5.45 -25.40 -6.40
N GLY A 40 4.17 -25.77 -6.56
CA GLY A 40 3.53 -25.86 -7.86
C GLY A 40 3.46 -24.53 -8.61
N LEU A 41 3.24 -23.41 -7.91
CA LEU A 41 3.29 -22.07 -8.50
C LEU A 41 4.72 -21.67 -8.88
N GLN A 42 5.68 -21.87 -7.99
CA GLN A 42 7.09 -21.54 -8.24
C GLN A 42 7.67 -22.34 -9.42
N GLN A 43 7.26 -23.61 -9.55
CA GLN A 43 7.69 -24.51 -10.62
C GLN A 43 6.79 -24.45 -11.87
N GLN A 44 5.79 -23.56 -11.90
CA GLN A 44 4.84 -23.39 -13.01
C GLN A 44 4.10 -24.68 -13.41
N LYS A 45 3.78 -25.56 -12.44
CA LYS A 45 3.14 -26.88 -12.66
C LYS A 45 1.69 -26.82 -13.12
N PHE A 46 1.00 -25.68 -12.96
CA PHE A 46 -0.37 -25.46 -13.42
C PHE A 46 -0.52 -24.02 -13.92
N LYS A 47 -1.31 -23.85 -14.99
CA LYS A 47 -1.53 -22.53 -15.62
C LYS A 47 -2.89 -21.93 -15.27
N ASN A 48 -3.82 -22.77 -14.83
CA ASN A 48 -5.19 -22.39 -14.54
C ASN A 48 -5.71 -23.16 -13.31
N ASP A 49 -6.90 -22.76 -12.84
CA ASP A 49 -7.51 -23.35 -11.65
C ASP A 49 -7.90 -24.82 -11.82
N ARG A 50 -8.21 -25.25 -13.05
CA ARG A 50 -8.56 -26.65 -13.37
C ARG A 50 -7.36 -27.57 -13.16
N ASP A 51 -6.20 -27.19 -13.68
CA ASP A 51 -4.96 -27.94 -13.51
C ASP A 51 -4.58 -28.00 -12.02
N ALA A 52 -4.68 -26.86 -11.31
CA ALA A 52 -4.35 -26.77 -9.90
C ALA A 52 -5.28 -27.60 -9.01
N ALA A 53 -6.60 -27.56 -9.24
CA ALA A 53 -7.58 -28.33 -8.46
C ALA A 53 -7.42 -29.83 -8.68
N THR A 54 -7.14 -30.23 -9.92
CA THR A 54 -6.89 -31.64 -10.28
C THR A 54 -5.61 -32.14 -9.62
N LEU A 55 -4.52 -31.36 -9.65
CA LEU A 55 -3.24 -31.76 -9.08
C LEU A 55 -3.25 -31.80 -7.56
N LEU A 56 -3.90 -30.81 -6.90
CA LEU A 56 -3.88 -30.70 -5.44
C LEU A 56 -4.89 -31.63 -4.76
N TYR A 57 -6.11 -31.75 -5.31
CA TYR A 57 -7.21 -32.48 -4.68
C TYR A 57 -7.87 -33.53 -5.57
N GLY A 58 -7.56 -33.57 -6.87
CA GLY A 58 -8.27 -34.43 -7.82
C GLY A 58 -9.72 -33.98 -8.05
N THR A 59 -10.02 -32.70 -7.83
CA THR A 59 -11.39 -32.17 -7.84
C THR A 59 -11.60 -31.11 -8.92
N SER A 60 -12.87 -30.73 -9.11
CA SER A 60 -13.24 -29.56 -9.92
C SER A 60 -12.78 -28.25 -9.26
N PRO A 61 -12.47 -27.20 -10.04
CA PRO A 61 -12.24 -25.83 -9.52
C PRO A 61 -13.38 -25.27 -8.67
N THR A 62 -14.58 -25.79 -8.86
CA THR A 62 -15.78 -25.35 -8.13
C THR A 62 -15.90 -26.00 -6.75
N ASP A 63 -15.07 -27.01 -6.44
CA ASP A 63 -15.06 -27.68 -5.15
C ASP A 63 -14.65 -26.73 -4.02
N ASP A 64 -15.43 -26.73 -2.95
CA ASP A 64 -15.23 -25.86 -1.79
C ASP A 64 -13.85 -26.04 -1.14
N LYS A 65 -13.28 -27.25 -1.15
CA LYS A 65 -11.94 -27.51 -0.57
C LYS A 65 -10.86 -26.73 -1.31
N TYR A 66 -10.88 -26.78 -2.64
CA TYR A 66 -9.94 -26.04 -3.47
C TYR A 66 -10.14 -24.53 -3.33
N ARG A 67 -11.39 -24.06 -3.39
CA ARG A 67 -11.71 -22.62 -3.24
C ARG A 67 -11.25 -22.06 -1.90
N GLN A 68 -11.46 -22.81 -0.81
CA GLN A 68 -10.98 -22.43 0.52
C GLN A 68 -9.46 -22.39 0.59
N LEU A 69 -8.76 -23.40 0.04
CA LEU A 69 -7.31 -23.41 -0.03
C LEU A 69 -6.80 -22.19 -0.79
N LYS A 70 -7.29 -21.94 -2.01
CA LYS A 70 -6.88 -20.79 -2.84
C LYS A 70 -7.13 -19.46 -2.15
N SER A 71 -8.29 -19.28 -1.52
CA SER A 71 -8.63 -18.06 -0.79
C SER A 71 -7.68 -17.81 0.39
N ARG A 72 -7.48 -18.81 1.25
CA ARG A 72 -6.56 -18.72 2.39
C ARG A 72 -5.11 -18.52 1.94
N PHE A 73 -4.70 -19.21 0.88
CA PHE A 73 -3.38 -19.11 0.27
C PHE A 73 -3.09 -17.68 -0.22
N ARG A 74 -3.99 -17.13 -1.05
CA ARG A 74 -3.87 -15.75 -1.54
C ARG A 74 -3.81 -14.75 -0.38
N ARG A 75 -4.69 -14.89 0.61
CA ARG A 75 -4.71 -13.99 1.78
C ARG A 75 -3.37 -14.00 2.53
N ARG A 76 -2.81 -15.19 2.79
CA ARG A 76 -1.53 -15.34 3.49
C ARG A 76 -0.35 -14.76 2.71
N LEU A 77 -0.30 -14.98 1.40
CA LEU A 77 0.75 -14.40 0.56
C LEU A 77 0.73 -12.87 0.63
N LEU A 78 -0.44 -12.26 0.43
CA LEU A 78 -0.59 -10.80 0.49
C LEU A 78 -0.24 -10.24 1.87
N ASN A 79 -0.68 -10.90 2.96
CA ASN A 79 -0.31 -10.51 4.32
C ASN A 79 1.21 -10.55 4.53
N THR A 80 1.89 -11.52 3.92
CA THR A 80 3.34 -11.69 4.06
C THR A 80 4.11 -10.55 3.41
N LEU A 81 3.57 -9.90 2.37
CA LEU A 81 4.20 -8.76 1.71
C LEU A 81 4.45 -7.59 2.68
N PHE A 82 3.62 -7.40 3.71
CA PHE A 82 3.86 -6.38 4.75
C PHE A 82 5.11 -6.63 5.59
N PHE A 83 5.63 -7.86 5.62
CA PHE A 83 6.82 -8.23 6.39
C PHE A 83 8.10 -8.22 5.56
N LEU A 84 8.00 -8.02 4.25
CA LEU A 84 9.18 -7.90 3.40
C LEU A 84 9.96 -6.63 3.75
N ASP A 85 11.29 -6.75 3.74
CA ASP A 85 12.18 -5.63 3.95
C ASP A 85 12.43 -4.89 2.62
N VAL A 86 11.97 -3.65 2.58
CA VAL A 86 12.19 -2.72 1.47
C VAL A 86 13.54 -2.01 1.56
N ASN A 87 14.31 -2.23 2.64
CA ASN A 87 15.65 -1.67 2.82
C ASN A 87 16.75 -2.51 2.15
N GLN A 88 16.53 -2.93 0.91
CA GLN A 88 17.57 -3.61 0.14
C GLN A 88 18.68 -2.60 -0.25
N PRO A 89 19.97 -3.01 -0.25
CA PRO A 89 21.08 -2.13 -0.64
C PRO A 89 20.97 -1.56 -2.06
N SER A 90 20.26 -2.26 -2.95
CA SER A 90 20.04 -1.88 -4.35
C SER A 90 18.93 -0.85 -4.55
N THR A 91 18.09 -0.59 -3.54
CA THR A 91 16.95 0.32 -3.66
C THR A 91 17.39 1.76 -3.44
N SER A 92 16.90 2.69 -4.27
CA SER A 92 17.22 4.11 -4.12
C SER A 92 16.72 4.66 -2.78
N ASN A 93 17.38 5.70 -2.26
CA ASN A 93 16.96 6.36 -1.02
C ASN A 93 15.51 6.91 -1.12
N TYR A 94 15.07 7.30 -2.31
CA TYR A 94 13.71 7.78 -2.57
C TYR A 94 12.68 6.65 -2.46
N GLU A 95 12.87 5.53 -3.19
CA GLU A 95 11.94 4.40 -3.16
C GLU A 95 11.83 3.80 -1.76
N ARG A 96 12.96 3.67 -1.06
CA ARG A 96 13.00 3.19 0.32
C ARG A 96 12.16 4.09 1.23
N ALA A 97 12.31 5.41 1.11
CA ALA A 97 11.52 6.36 1.88
C ALA A 97 10.03 6.28 1.52
N TYR A 98 9.69 6.14 0.23
CA TYR A 98 8.32 6.04 -0.26
C TYR A 98 7.61 4.80 0.30
N PHE A 99 8.20 3.61 0.14
CA PHE A 99 7.59 2.36 0.62
C PHE A 99 7.53 2.30 2.15
N SER A 100 8.57 2.73 2.84
CA SER A 100 8.58 2.75 4.31
C SER A 100 7.52 3.70 4.86
N SER A 101 7.41 4.90 4.30
CA SER A 101 6.41 5.89 4.73
C SER A 101 4.98 5.41 4.47
N ASN A 102 4.72 4.73 3.36
CA ASN A 102 3.42 4.13 3.06
C ASN A 102 3.07 2.94 3.99
N LYS A 103 4.07 2.13 4.35
CA LYS A 103 3.91 1.06 5.33
C LYS A 103 3.58 1.64 6.70
N ASP A 104 4.31 2.66 7.14
CA ASP A 104 4.07 3.36 8.41
C ASP A 104 2.71 4.07 8.41
N TRP A 105 2.30 4.65 7.27
CA TRP A 105 0.97 5.23 7.12
C TRP A 105 -0.14 4.21 7.35
N THR A 106 0.01 3.00 6.79
CA THR A 106 -0.94 1.91 7.02
C THR A 106 -0.99 1.53 8.51
N LEU A 107 0.16 1.50 9.18
CA LEU A 107 0.23 1.24 10.62
C LEU A 107 -0.46 2.35 11.43
N ILE A 108 -0.27 3.62 11.08
CA ILE A 108 -0.96 4.76 11.70
C ILE A 108 -2.48 4.58 11.61
N LYS A 109 -3.01 4.18 10.45
CA LYS A 109 -4.46 3.91 10.30
C LYS A 109 -4.93 2.78 11.21
N ILE A 110 -4.16 1.70 11.33
CA ILE A 110 -4.49 0.58 12.22
C ILE A 110 -4.50 1.04 13.68
N LEU A 111 -3.51 1.84 14.10
CA LEU A 111 -3.43 2.39 15.45
C LEU A 111 -4.63 3.28 15.78
N LEU A 112 -4.99 4.20 14.87
CA LEU A 112 -6.17 5.06 15.03
C LEU A 112 -7.46 4.24 15.11
N ALA A 113 -7.60 3.21 14.28
CA ALA A 113 -8.77 2.32 14.32
C ALA A 113 -8.88 1.46 15.59
N ASN A 114 -7.84 1.43 16.43
CA ASN A 114 -7.82 0.76 17.73
C ASN A 114 -7.59 1.75 18.89
N ASP A 115 -7.93 3.03 18.69
CA ASP A 115 -7.84 4.11 19.69
C ASP A 115 -6.43 4.35 20.29
N ALA A 116 -5.36 3.91 19.62
CA ALA A 116 -3.98 4.17 20.02
C ALA A 116 -3.47 5.50 19.46
N VAL A 117 -4.15 6.58 19.86
CA VAL A 117 -3.95 7.93 19.29
C VAL A 117 -2.57 8.49 19.60
N LEU A 118 -2.01 8.24 20.80
CA LEU A 118 -0.69 8.79 21.16
C LEU A 118 0.41 8.20 20.27
N THR A 119 0.39 6.88 20.08
CA THR A 119 1.31 6.17 19.20
C THR A 119 1.13 6.60 17.75
N ALA A 120 -0.12 6.65 17.26
CA ALA A 120 -0.43 7.07 15.90
C ALA A 120 0.08 8.49 15.60
N THR A 121 -0.12 9.42 16.53
CA THR A 121 0.34 10.81 16.42
C THR A 121 1.86 10.90 16.36
N SER A 122 2.56 10.17 17.24
CA SER A 122 4.02 10.11 17.25
C SER A 122 4.58 9.59 15.93
N MET A 123 3.98 8.52 15.38
CA MET A 123 4.38 7.96 14.09
C MET A 123 4.04 8.92 12.94
N ALA A 124 2.88 9.59 12.97
CA ALA A 124 2.50 10.57 11.96
C ALA A 124 3.48 11.75 11.88
N LYS A 125 4.03 12.23 13.01
CA LYS A 125 5.10 13.26 13.01
C LYS A 125 6.38 12.77 12.32
N GLN A 126 6.75 11.50 12.51
CA GLN A 126 7.92 10.90 11.85
C GLN A 126 7.70 10.74 10.34
N VAL A 127 6.55 10.19 9.94
CA VAL A 127 6.18 10.06 8.53
C VAL A 127 6.10 11.43 7.85
N LEU A 128 5.50 12.43 8.49
CA LEU A 128 5.44 13.79 7.96
C LEU A 128 6.83 14.38 7.70
N THR A 129 7.79 14.17 8.60
CA THR A 129 9.18 14.64 8.42
C THR A 129 9.81 14.06 7.16
N THR A 130 9.70 12.74 6.96
CA THR A 130 10.21 12.07 5.76
C THR A 130 9.44 12.50 4.51
N ALA A 131 8.12 12.59 4.60
CA ALA A 131 7.26 12.98 3.50
C ALA A 131 7.55 14.40 3.02
N LEU A 132 7.77 15.36 3.94
CA LEU A 132 8.19 16.73 3.60
C LEU A 132 9.55 16.76 2.89
N LYS A 133 10.52 15.94 3.35
CA LYS A 133 11.85 15.84 2.72
C LYS A 133 11.78 15.37 1.27
N TYR A 134 10.94 14.38 0.99
CA TYR A 134 10.80 13.78 -0.35
C TYR A 134 9.60 14.30 -1.15
N ARG A 135 8.83 15.23 -0.58
CA ARG A 135 7.62 15.84 -1.15
C ARG A 135 6.52 14.85 -1.53
N PHE A 136 6.27 13.85 -0.69
CA PHE A 136 5.12 12.95 -0.86
C PHE A 136 3.82 13.67 -0.49
N ALA A 137 3.22 14.39 -1.45
CA ALA A 137 2.10 15.30 -1.20
C ALA A 137 0.90 14.60 -0.56
N ASP A 138 0.58 13.39 -1.01
CA ASP A 138 -0.48 12.52 -0.47
C ASP A 138 -0.26 12.21 1.03
N LEU A 139 0.95 11.79 1.41
CA LEU A 139 1.31 11.47 2.79
C LEU A 139 1.38 12.71 3.67
N ILE A 140 1.85 13.84 3.14
CA ILE A 140 1.87 15.12 3.85
C ILE A 140 0.44 15.54 4.20
N VAL A 141 -0.46 15.58 3.22
CA VAL A 141 -1.87 15.92 3.45
C VAL A 141 -2.50 14.99 4.49
N ASN A 142 -2.26 13.69 4.34
CA ASN A 142 -2.78 12.66 5.24
C ASN A 142 -2.29 12.79 6.68
N CYS A 143 -0.98 13.00 6.89
CA CYS A 143 -0.40 13.16 8.23
C CYS A 143 -0.81 14.50 8.84
N SER A 144 -0.77 15.60 8.08
CA SER A 144 -1.17 16.93 8.55
C SER A 144 -2.62 16.96 9.03
N ARG A 145 -3.55 16.22 8.40
CA ARG A 145 -4.95 16.11 8.88
C ARG A 145 -5.05 15.55 10.30
N ILE A 146 -4.35 14.44 10.57
CA ILE A 146 -4.36 13.80 11.89
C ILE A 146 -3.68 14.72 12.92
N LEU A 147 -2.53 15.28 12.56
CA LEU A 147 -1.76 16.13 13.47
C LEU A 147 -2.48 17.44 13.79
N ARG A 148 -3.15 18.06 12.81
CA ARG A 148 -4.00 19.24 13.01
C ARG A 148 -5.17 18.93 13.93
N GLN A 149 -5.84 17.78 13.76
CA GLN A 149 -6.91 17.36 14.67
C GLN A 149 -6.38 17.21 16.10
N GLN A 150 -5.22 16.59 16.27
CA GLN A 150 -4.60 16.39 17.59
C GLN A 150 -4.15 17.71 18.24
N ALA A 151 -3.66 18.66 17.46
CA ALA A 151 -3.33 19.99 17.94
C ALA A 151 -4.60 20.73 18.42
N ALA A 152 -5.72 20.62 17.69
CA ALA A 152 -6.99 21.20 18.11
C ALA A 152 -7.51 20.59 19.42
N GLU A 153 -7.46 19.26 19.57
CA GLU A 153 -7.87 18.55 20.80
C GLU A 153 -7.03 18.93 22.02
N ARG A 154 -5.80 19.44 21.81
CA ARG A 154 -4.88 19.86 22.87
C ARG A 154 -4.79 21.38 23.04
N GLU A 155 -5.57 22.13 22.27
CA GLU A 155 -5.54 23.61 22.26
C GLU A 155 -4.14 24.17 21.88
N GLU A 156 -3.37 23.43 21.08
CA GLU A 156 -2.04 23.80 20.60
C GLU A 156 -2.13 24.62 19.29
N GLU A 157 -2.52 25.90 19.39
CA GLU A 157 -2.79 26.77 18.22
C GLU A 157 -1.62 26.88 17.23
N LYS A 158 -0.38 26.96 17.72
CA LYS A 158 0.82 27.05 16.86
C LYS A 158 0.99 25.81 15.98
N ASP A 159 0.87 24.63 16.58
CA ASP A 159 0.98 23.35 15.87
C ASP A 159 -0.19 23.21 14.88
N PHE A 160 -1.40 23.64 15.29
CA PHE A 160 -2.56 23.66 14.42
C PHE A 160 -2.32 24.46 13.14
N GLU A 161 -1.88 25.71 13.27
CA GLU A 161 -1.62 26.60 12.13
C GLU A 161 -0.50 26.06 11.23
N GLN A 162 0.55 25.49 11.83
CA GLN A 162 1.61 24.85 11.05
C GLN A 162 1.08 23.71 10.18
N TYR A 163 0.30 22.79 10.76
CA TYR A 163 -0.25 21.66 10.01
C TYR A 163 -1.32 22.10 9.00
N ASP A 164 -2.08 23.15 9.29
CA ASP A 164 -3.04 23.74 8.37
C ASP A 164 -2.34 24.34 7.13
N GLN A 165 -1.24 25.05 7.32
CA GLN A 165 -0.43 25.59 6.23
C GLN A 165 0.11 24.47 5.33
N HIS A 166 0.68 23.40 5.91
CA HIS A 166 1.12 22.25 5.14
C HIS A 166 -0.02 21.62 4.35
N LEU A 167 -1.19 21.44 4.97
CA LEU A 167 -2.36 20.85 4.34
C LEU A 167 -2.82 21.69 3.14
N ARG A 168 -3.00 23.01 3.31
CA ARG A 168 -3.46 23.88 2.23
C ARG A 168 -2.47 23.94 1.06
N HIS A 169 -1.17 23.96 1.35
CA HIS A 169 -0.14 23.98 0.32
C HIS A 169 -0.11 22.67 -0.47
N PHE A 170 0.04 21.54 0.22
CA PHE A 170 0.20 20.24 -0.44
C PHE A 170 -1.10 19.67 -1.01
N GLN A 171 -2.27 20.15 -0.58
CA GLN A 171 -3.53 19.84 -1.25
C GLN A 171 -3.54 20.37 -2.69
N LYS A 172 -3.05 21.58 -2.92
CA LYS A 172 -2.94 22.15 -4.28
C LYS A 172 -1.90 21.40 -5.11
N VAL A 173 -0.76 21.05 -4.50
CA VAL A 173 0.28 20.25 -5.17
C VAL A 173 -0.30 18.90 -5.61
N LEU A 174 -1.02 18.21 -4.72
CA LEU A 174 -1.62 16.92 -5.00
C LEU A 174 -2.71 17.01 -6.09
N GLU A 175 -3.49 18.09 -6.11
CA GLU A 175 -4.47 18.36 -7.17
C GLU A 175 -3.78 18.51 -8.53
N SER A 176 -2.71 19.32 -8.61
CA SER A 176 -1.92 19.44 -9.83
C SER A 176 -1.23 18.13 -10.25
N GLU A 177 -0.77 17.32 -9.29
CA GLU A 177 -0.22 15.98 -9.56
C GLU A 177 -1.28 15.08 -10.22
N PHE A 178 -2.52 15.08 -9.71
CA PHE A 178 -3.62 14.32 -10.29
C PHE A 178 -4.02 14.82 -11.68
N GLU A 179 -4.04 16.13 -11.90
CA GLU A 179 -4.32 16.71 -13.21
C GLU A 179 -3.27 16.29 -14.24
N ALA A 180 -1.98 16.42 -13.90
CA ALA A 180 -0.89 15.98 -14.75
C ALA A 180 -0.95 14.47 -15.05
N GLU A 181 -1.23 13.66 -14.03
CA GLU A 181 -1.42 12.21 -14.19
C GLU A 181 -2.60 11.90 -15.14
N ALA A 182 -3.74 12.58 -14.97
CA ALA A 182 -4.91 12.38 -15.81
C ALA A 182 -4.65 12.76 -17.28
N LEU A 183 -3.95 13.88 -17.53
CA LEU A 183 -3.54 14.29 -18.88
C LEU A 183 -2.64 13.24 -19.53
N PHE A 184 -1.63 12.75 -18.79
CA PHE A 184 -0.76 11.69 -19.28
C PHE A 184 -1.53 10.40 -19.60
N GLN A 185 -2.45 9.99 -18.73
CA GLN A 185 -3.29 8.81 -18.94
C GLN A 185 -4.20 8.97 -20.17
N ARG A 186 -4.76 10.17 -20.41
CA ARG A 186 -5.55 10.47 -21.62
C ARG A 186 -4.70 10.32 -22.88
N ILE A 187 -3.51 10.92 -22.90
CA ILE A 187 -2.57 10.78 -24.01
C ILE A 187 -2.30 9.29 -24.29
N HIS A 188 -1.99 8.51 -23.25
CA HIS A 188 -1.75 7.07 -23.39
C HIS A 188 -2.95 6.28 -23.93
N LEU A 189 -4.18 6.64 -23.52
CA LEU A 189 -5.41 6.04 -24.05
C LEU A 189 -5.58 6.33 -25.54
N HIS A 190 -5.39 7.59 -25.96
CA HIS A 190 -5.49 7.98 -27.37
C HIS A 190 -4.50 7.20 -28.23
N TYR A 191 -3.22 7.13 -27.82
CA TYR A 191 -2.20 6.38 -28.54
C TYR A 191 -2.46 4.87 -28.61
N ARG A 192 -3.04 4.26 -27.56
CA ARG A 192 -3.44 2.84 -27.60
C ARG A 192 -4.68 2.57 -28.45
N SER A 193 -5.60 3.54 -28.53
CA SER A 193 -6.84 3.42 -29.29
C SER A 193 -6.68 3.64 -30.80
N GLN A 194 -5.59 4.27 -31.23
CA GLN A 194 -5.27 4.50 -32.63
C GLN A 194 -4.16 3.55 -33.10
N PRO A 195 -4.48 2.40 -33.72
CA PRO A 195 -3.48 1.56 -34.34
C PRO A 195 -3.05 2.23 -35.65
N VAL A 196 -2.01 3.07 -35.58
CA VAL A 196 -1.22 3.59 -36.72
C VAL A 196 -2.07 4.14 -37.87
N LEU A 197 -2.36 5.45 -37.91
CA LEU A 197 -2.65 6.22 -39.14
C LEU A 197 -2.96 7.70 -38.83
N SER A 198 -1.97 8.44 -38.32
CA SER A 198 -1.87 9.89 -38.57
C SER A 198 -0.42 10.32 -38.32
N THR A 199 0.16 11.07 -39.26
CA THR A 199 1.50 11.68 -39.12
C THR A 199 1.47 12.92 -38.22
N GLU A 200 0.28 13.32 -37.76
CA GLU A 200 0.04 14.48 -36.92
C GLU A 200 -0.64 14.03 -35.62
N ALA A 201 -0.13 14.50 -34.48
CA ALA A 201 -0.77 14.25 -33.21
C ALA A 201 -2.19 14.88 -33.23
N PRO A 202 -3.24 14.16 -32.76
CA PRO A 202 -4.57 14.74 -32.65
C PRO A 202 -4.53 16.07 -31.88
N ALA A 203 -5.32 17.06 -32.30
CA ALA A 203 -5.35 18.39 -31.67
C ALA A 203 -5.59 18.34 -30.15
N GLU A 204 -6.35 17.33 -29.69
CA GLU A 204 -6.57 17.04 -28.26
C GLU A 204 -5.29 16.65 -27.52
N VAL A 205 -4.40 15.87 -28.15
CA VAL A 205 -3.09 15.50 -27.59
C VAL A 205 -2.17 16.71 -27.52
N VAL A 206 -2.16 17.56 -28.55
CA VAL A 206 -1.39 18.81 -28.55
C VAL A 206 -1.85 19.74 -27.43
N ALA A 207 -3.17 19.92 -27.26
CA ALA A 207 -3.73 20.72 -26.18
C ALA A 207 -3.34 20.19 -24.79
N HIS A 208 -3.40 18.86 -24.57
CA HIS A 208 -2.97 18.26 -23.31
C HIS A 208 -1.46 18.39 -23.06
N CYS A 209 -0.63 18.31 -24.11
CA CYS A 209 0.81 18.56 -24.00
C CYS A 209 1.13 20.01 -23.66
N GLU A 210 0.40 20.98 -24.24
CA GLU A 210 0.56 22.40 -23.92
C GLU A 210 0.13 22.72 -22.47
N GLU A 211 -0.92 22.07 -21.99
CA GLU A 211 -1.40 22.19 -20.61
C GLU A 211 -0.40 21.62 -19.59
N LEU A 212 0.28 20.52 -19.92
CA LEU A 212 1.33 19.93 -19.07
C LEU A 212 2.60 20.80 -18.93
N VAL A 213 2.84 21.71 -19.87
CA VAL A 213 4.05 22.57 -19.90
C VAL A 213 3.83 23.93 -19.23
N ARG A 214 2.58 24.29 -18.91
CA ARG A 214 2.22 25.52 -18.20
C ARG A 214 2.34 25.38 -16.69
#